data_AF-A0A818II78-F1
#
_entry.id   AF-A0A818II78-F1
#
_cell.length_a   1.000
_cell.length_b   1.000
_cell.length_c   1.000
_cell.angle_alpha   90.00
_cell.angle_beta   90.00
_cell.angle_gamma   90.00
#
_symmetry.space_group_name_H-M   'P 1'
#
loop_
_entity.id
_entity.type
_entity.pdbx_description
1 polymer ?
#
loop_
_entity_poly.entity_id
_entity_poly.type
_entity_poly.pdbx_seq_one_letter_code
_entity_poly.pdbx_strand_id
1 'polypeptide(L)'
;MDKYQDIDNIDEFYDNVTTTWIDNDALFDYTLWNYFDFKSLRTNNNLEDWHHRLNNDLNNVVHPHFYILIRSVQNDHAYDSAILLRHLKTGALPPRKKLFVNRNARLNNLEERFKQKTLTLDEYLKKVMQLIAIQKY
;
A
#
# COMPACT_ATOMS: atom_id res chain seq x y z
N MET A 1 -18.23 16.40 6.79
CA MET A 1 -19.05 15.32 7.38
C MET A 1 -18.26 14.04 7.21
N ASP A 2 -17.83 13.47 8.32
CA ASP A 2 -16.93 12.32 8.35
C ASP A 2 -17.70 11.08 7.88
N LYS A 3 -17.21 10.39 6.85
CA LYS A 3 -17.90 9.26 6.20
C LYS A 3 -18.01 7.98 7.07
N TYR A 4 -17.67 8.08 8.35
CA TYR A 4 -17.50 6.96 9.27
C TYR A 4 -18.29 7.12 10.57
N GLN A 5 -19.10 8.16 10.72
CA GLN A 5 -19.92 8.38 11.93
C GLN A 5 -21.06 7.36 12.13
N ASP A 6 -21.40 6.56 11.12
CA ASP A 6 -22.52 5.61 11.13
C ASP A 6 -22.07 4.12 11.21
N ILE A 7 -20.83 3.84 11.62
CA ILE A 7 -20.40 2.44 11.80
C ILE A 7 -20.66 2.05 13.26
N ASP A 8 -21.70 1.24 13.46
CA ASP A 8 -21.99 0.64 14.77
C ASP A 8 -20.74 -0.07 15.33
N ASN A 9 -20.47 0.13 16.62
CA ASN A 9 -19.37 -0.49 17.37
C ASN A 9 -17.95 -0.15 16.89
N ILE A 10 -17.77 0.97 16.18
CA ILE A 10 -16.43 1.39 15.74
C ILE A 10 -15.48 1.65 16.92
N ASP A 11 -16.01 2.17 18.03
CA ASP A 11 -15.23 2.41 19.25
C ASP A 11 -14.79 1.09 19.91
N GLU A 12 -15.67 0.09 19.98
CA GLU A 12 -15.33 -1.24 20.49
C GLU A 12 -14.26 -1.92 19.63
N PHE A 13 -14.31 -1.73 18.32
CA PHE A 13 -13.27 -2.19 17.41
C PHE A 13 -11.94 -1.48 17.69
N TYR A 14 -11.93 -0.15 17.84
CA TYR A 14 -10.72 0.60 18.16
C TYR A 14 -10.12 0.17 19.50
N ASP A 15 -10.94 -0.02 20.53
CA ASP A 15 -10.49 -0.48 21.84
C ASP A 15 -9.90 -1.89 21.76
N ASN A 16 -10.57 -2.81 21.05
CA ASN A 16 -10.06 -4.16 20.85
C ASN A 16 -8.71 -4.15 20.12
N VAL A 17 -8.59 -3.41 19.03
CA VAL A 17 -7.35 -3.33 18.24
C VAL A 17 -6.23 -2.70 19.08
N THR A 18 -6.54 -1.66 19.85
CA THR A 18 -5.53 -0.92 20.62
C THR A 18 -4.98 -1.79 21.76
N THR A 19 -5.86 -2.38 22.56
CA THR A 19 -5.49 -3.27 23.67
C THR A 19 -4.87 -4.59 23.23
N THR A 20 -5.24 -5.11 22.07
CA THR A 20 -4.71 -6.40 21.59
C THR A 20 -3.35 -6.23 20.92
N TRP A 21 -3.12 -5.10 20.23
CA TRP A 21 -1.99 -4.97 19.30
C TRP A 21 -1.14 -3.69 19.46
N ILE A 22 -1.68 -2.55 19.91
CA ILE A 22 -0.99 -1.25 19.77
C ILE A 22 -0.34 -0.76 21.08
N ASP A 23 -1.02 -0.91 22.22
CA ASP A 23 -0.56 -0.35 23.48
C ASP A 23 0.78 -0.94 23.97
N ASN A 24 1.46 -0.22 24.85
CA ASN A 24 2.74 -0.67 25.42
C ASN A 24 2.59 -1.97 26.25
N ASP A 25 1.38 -2.23 26.76
CA ASP A 25 0.95 -3.43 27.47
C ASP A 25 0.00 -4.29 26.62
N ALA A 26 0.04 -4.15 25.30
CA ALA A 26 -0.79 -4.94 24.39
C ALA A 26 -0.61 -6.45 24.58
N LEU A 27 -1.69 -7.21 24.37
CA LEU A 27 -1.71 -8.67 24.52
C LEU A 27 -0.64 -9.36 23.65
N PHE A 28 -0.39 -8.83 22.45
CA PHE A 28 0.67 -9.31 21.56
C PHE A 28 1.71 -8.23 21.33
N ASP A 29 2.95 -8.54 21.71
CA ASP A 29 4.11 -7.71 21.40
C ASP A 29 4.25 -7.53 19.88
N TYR A 30 4.62 -6.32 19.44
CA TYR A 30 4.84 -5.98 18.05
C TYR A 30 5.93 -6.83 17.40
N THR A 31 6.82 -7.43 18.20
CA THR A 31 7.85 -8.37 17.74
C THR A 31 7.26 -9.67 17.16
N LEU A 32 6.03 -10.05 17.55
CA LEU A 32 5.31 -11.21 17.03
C LEU A 32 4.66 -10.94 15.67
N TRP A 33 4.63 -9.69 15.22
CA TRP A 33 4.04 -9.36 13.94
C TRP A 33 4.98 -9.85 12.85
N ASN A 34 4.51 -10.83 12.06
CA ASN A 34 5.22 -11.36 10.87
C ASN A 34 5.72 -10.28 9.90
N TYR A 35 5.22 -9.05 10.03
CA TYR A 35 5.48 -7.93 9.13
C TYR A 35 6.20 -6.74 9.78
N PHE A 36 6.57 -6.78 11.08
CA PHE A 36 7.14 -5.60 11.75
C PHE A 36 8.41 -5.08 11.07
N ASP A 37 9.29 -5.99 10.63
CA ASP A 37 10.52 -5.67 9.88
C ASP A 37 10.43 -5.98 8.37
N PHE A 38 9.30 -6.46 7.87
CA PHE A 38 9.17 -6.87 6.47
C PHE A 38 8.83 -5.67 5.56
N LYS A 39 9.84 -5.11 4.90
CA LYS A 39 9.69 -3.96 3.98
C LYS A 39 9.28 -4.31 2.53
N SER A 40 8.91 -5.57 2.28
CA SER A 40 8.60 -6.10 0.94
C SER A 40 7.09 -6.03 0.64
N LEU A 41 6.65 -6.58 -0.51
CA LEU A 41 5.33 -6.43 -1.11
C LEU A 41 4.19 -6.75 -0.12
N ARG A 42 3.31 -5.75 0.11
CA ARG A 42 2.03 -5.94 0.81
C ARG A 42 1.25 -7.04 0.10
N THR A 43 0.71 -7.99 0.87
CA THR A 43 0.21 -9.28 0.43
C THR A 43 -0.94 -9.24 -0.60
N ASN A 44 -1.62 -8.10 -0.79
CA ASN A 44 -2.64 -7.94 -1.84
C ASN A 44 -2.32 -6.88 -2.91
N ASN A 45 -1.21 -6.14 -2.80
CA ASN A 45 -0.97 -4.96 -3.63
C ASN A 45 -0.92 -5.33 -5.13
N ASN A 46 -0.43 -6.52 -5.44
CA ASN A 46 -0.38 -7.00 -6.82
C ASN A 46 -1.77 -7.31 -7.38
N LEU A 47 -2.67 -7.86 -6.57
CA LEU A 47 -4.05 -8.16 -6.97
C LEU A 47 -4.86 -6.87 -7.11
N GLU A 48 -4.73 -5.95 -6.15
CA GLU A 48 -5.37 -4.63 -6.20
C GLU A 48 -4.88 -3.81 -7.39
N ASP A 49 -3.57 -3.77 -7.63
CA ASP A 49 -2.98 -3.10 -8.77
C ASP A 49 -3.44 -3.73 -10.09
N TRP A 50 -3.58 -5.06 -10.14
CA TRP A 50 -4.11 -5.74 -11.33
C TRP A 50 -5.58 -5.39 -11.57
N HIS A 51 -6.44 -5.48 -10.55
CA HIS A 51 -7.84 -5.05 -10.65
C HIS A 51 -7.97 -3.59 -11.08
N HIS A 52 -7.14 -2.69 -10.53
CA HIS A 52 -7.17 -1.28 -10.88
C HIS A 52 -6.77 -1.04 -12.35
N ARG A 53 -5.74 -1.73 -12.85
CA ARG A 53 -5.37 -1.66 -14.27
C ARG A 53 -6.49 -2.19 -15.17
N LEU A 54 -7.03 -3.36 -14.85
CA LEU A 54 -8.12 -3.97 -15.60
C LEU A 54 -9.35 -3.04 -15.66
N ASN A 55 -9.74 -2.46 -14.52
CA ASN A 55 -10.86 -1.52 -14.46
C ASN A 55 -10.59 -0.27 -15.32
N ASN A 56 -9.38 0.27 -15.31
CA ASN A 56 -9.03 1.42 -16.17
C ASN A 56 -9.08 1.08 -17.66
N ASP A 57 -8.55 -0.08 -18.07
CA ASP A 57 -8.60 -0.54 -19.46
C ASP A 57 -10.05 -0.76 -19.93
N LEU A 58 -10.93 -1.13 -19.00
CA LEU A 58 -12.37 -1.32 -19.22
C LEU A 58 -13.18 -0.04 -18.98
N ASN A 59 -12.53 1.12 -18.81
CA ASN A 59 -13.15 2.42 -18.53
C ASN A 59 -14.12 2.41 -17.34
N ASN A 60 -13.84 1.61 -16.31
CA ASN A 60 -14.68 1.42 -15.11
C ASN A 60 -16.13 0.98 -15.42
N VAL A 61 -16.34 0.32 -16.55
CA VAL A 61 -17.66 -0.24 -16.91
C VAL A 61 -17.94 -1.46 -16.04
N VAL A 62 -19.08 -1.45 -15.35
CA VAL A 62 -19.50 -2.53 -14.42
C VAL A 62 -19.73 -3.86 -15.15
N HIS A 63 -20.24 -3.81 -16.38
CA HIS A 63 -20.53 -4.98 -17.21
C HIS A 63 -19.95 -4.80 -18.62
N PRO A 64 -18.62 -4.97 -18.78
CA PRO A 64 -17.96 -4.83 -20.07
C PRO A 64 -18.39 -5.96 -21.01
N HIS A 65 -18.48 -5.66 -22.30
CA HIS A 65 -18.76 -6.69 -23.30
C HIS A 65 -17.67 -7.77 -23.27
N PHE A 66 -18.05 -9.05 -23.36
CA PHE A 66 -17.13 -10.18 -23.19
C PHE A 66 -15.86 -10.11 -24.07
N TYR A 67 -15.99 -9.74 -25.34
CA TYR A 67 -14.83 -9.53 -26.23
C TYR A 67 -13.88 -8.40 -25.80
N ILE A 68 -14.41 -7.35 -25.16
CA ILE A 68 -13.60 -6.24 -24.64
C ILE A 68 -12.80 -6.73 -23.42
N LEU A 69 -13.44 -7.51 -22.55
CA LEU A 69 -12.77 -8.17 -21.42
C LEU A 69 -11.63 -9.08 -21.90
N ILE A 70 -11.88 -9.96 -22.87
CA ILE A 70 -10.84 -10.84 -23.44
C ILE A 70 -9.66 -10.01 -23.97
N ARG A 71 -9.94 -8.96 -24.75
CA ARG A 71 -8.88 -8.13 -25.33
C ARG A 71 -8.04 -7.44 -24.25
N SER A 72 -8.67 -6.94 -23.19
CA SER A 72 -7.95 -6.31 -22.07
C SER A 72 -7.04 -7.32 -21.36
N VAL A 73 -7.53 -8.53 -21.08
CA VAL A 73 -6.71 -9.60 -20.47
C VAL A 73 -5.53 -10.00 -21.37
N GLN A 74 -5.74 -10.11 -22.69
CA GLN A 74 -4.66 -10.42 -23.64
C GLN A 74 -3.60 -9.32 -23.69
N ASN A 75 -4.01 -8.05 -23.63
CA ASN A 75 -3.09 -6.91 -23.62
C ASN A 75 -2.26 -6.87 -22.34
N ASP A 76 -2.87 -7.10 -21.18
CA ASP A 76 -2.17 -7.15 -19.88
C ASP A 76 -1.15 -8.31 -19.84
N HIS A 77 -1.54 -9.50 -20.32
CA HIS A 77 -0.59 -10.62 -20.45
C HIS A 77 0.59 -10.30 -21.38
N ALA A 78 0.34 -9.64 -22.51
CA ALA A 78 1.40 -9.22 -23.43
C ALA A 78 2.36 -8.21 -22.80
N TYR A 79 1.83 -7.27 -21.99
CA TYR A 79 2.61 -6.30 -21.24
C TYR A 79 3.50 -6.97 -20.18
N ASP A 80 2.93 -7.85 -19.36
CA ASP A 80 3.66 -8.58 -18.31
C ASP A 80 4.73 -9.50 -18.91
N SER A 81 4.41 -10.18 -20.01
CA SER A 81 5.37 -10.99 -20.76
C SER A 81 6.54 -10.18 -21.28
N ALA A 82 6.30 -8.96 -21.78
CA ALA A 82 7.35 -8.06 -22.24
C ALA A 82 8.24 -7.56 -21.10
N ILE A 83 7.66 -7.28 -19.92
CA ILE A 83 8.42 -6.94 -18.72
C ILE A 83 9.29 -8.11 -18.27
N LEU A 84 8.73 -9.32 -18.19
CA LEU A 84 9.45 -10.52 -17.82
C LEU A 84 10.61 -10.78 -18.79
N LEU A 85 10.36 -10.70 -20.10
CA LEU A 85 11.40 -10.86 -21.11
C LEU A 85 12.51 -9.83 -20.96
N ARG A 86 12.17 -8.56 -20.69
CA ARG A 86 13.15 -7.52 -20.42
C ARG A 86 13.97 -7.84 -19.18
N HIS A 87 13.33 -8.31 -18.11
CA HIS A 87 14.01 -8.69 -16.88
C HIS A 87 14.99 -9.86 -17.13
N LEU A 88 14.56 -10.89 -17.85
CA LEU A 88 15.42 -12.03 -18.21
C LEU A 88 16.61 -11.62 -19.10
N LYS A 89 16.41 -10.68 -20.03
CA LYS A 89 17.47 -10.23 -20.95
C LYS A 89 18.47 -9.27 -20.32
N THR A 90 18.04 -8.44 -19.38
CA THR A 90 18.87 -7.34 -18.83
C THR A 90 19.24 -7.53 -17.37
N GLY A 91 18.64 -8.50 -16.67
CA GLY A 91 18.75 -8.70 -15.22
C GLY A 91 18.06 -7.61 -14.39
N ALA A 92 17.49 -6.58 -15.00
CA ALA A 92 16.95 -5.41 -14.33
C ALA A 92 15.43 -5.30 -14.49
N LEU A 93 14.73 -5.01 -13.40
CA LEU A 93 13.31 -4.65 -13.43
C LEU A 93 13.16 -3.23 -14.02
N PRO A 94 12.00 -2.91 -14.62
CA PRO A 94 11.71 -1.54 -15.03
C PRO A 94 11.88 -0.57 -13.85
N PRO A 95 12.47 0.63 -14.08
CA PRO A 95 12.72 1.57 -13.00
C PRO A 95 11.41 2.04 -12.38
N ARG A 96 11.30 1.96 -11.06
CA ARG A 96 10.16 2.52 -10.31
C ARG A 96 10.09 4.03 -10.56
N LYS A 97 8.87 4.60 -10.62
CA LYS A 97 8.70 6.05 -10.79
C LYS A 97 9.43 6.78 -9.65
N LYS A 98 10.23 7.79 -9.98
CA LYS A 98 11.06 8.57 -9.03
C LYS A 98 10.26 9.10 -7.84
N LEU A 99 8.99 9.46 -8.06
CA LEU A 99 8.07 9.90 -7.00
C LEU A 99 7.97 8.87 -5.86
N PHE A 100 7.71 7.59 -6.18
CA PHE A 100 7.56 6.53 -5.18
C PHE A 100 8.88 6.19 -4.50
N VAL A 101 9.99 6.21 -5.25
CA VAL A 101 11.34 6.00 -4.70
C VAL A 101 11.67 7.09 -3.68
N ASN A 102 11.48 8.35 -4.04
CA ASN A 102 11.75 9.49 -3.16
C ASN A 102 10.83 9.49 -1.94
N ARG A 103 9.57 9.08 -2.10
CA ARG A 103 8.62 9.00 -0.99
C ARG A 103 9.00 7.90 0.00
N ASN A 104 9.33 6.70 -0.48
CA ASN A 104 9.82 5.62 0.38
C ASN A 104 11.11 6.02 1.10
N ALA A 105 12.04 6.71 0.42
CA ALA A 105 13.24 7.23 1.06
C ALA A 105 12.91 8.22 2.21
N ARG A 106 11.93 9.11 2.00
CA ARG A 106 11.47 10.03 3.05
C ARG A 106 10.80 9.32 4.22
N LEU A 107 9.97 8.31 3.95
CA LEU A 107 9.33 7.51 5.01
C LEU A 107 10.36 6.74 5.83
N ASN A 108 11.32 6.09 5.17
CA ASN A 108 12.42 5.38 5.84
C ASN A 108 13.23 6.34 6.72
N ASN A 109 13.53 7.56 6.24
CA ASN A 109 14.25 8.54 7.04
C ASN A 109 13.47 8.99 8.29
N LEU A 110 12.15 9.17 8.18
CA LEU A 110 11.31 9.50 9.34
C LEU A 110 11.28 8.34 10.35
N GLU A 111 11.20 7.11 9.86
CA GLU A 111 11.23 5.90 10.68
C GLU A 111 12.55 5.78 11.44
N GLU A 112 13.70 5.97 10.77
CA GLU A 112 15.02 5.97 11.40
C GLU A 112 15.14 7.05 12.48
N ARG A 113 14.68 8.26 12.19
CA ARG A 113 14.72 9.38 13.15
C ARG A 113 13.84 9.12 14.38
N PHE A 114 12.70 8.48 14.19
CA PHE A 114 11.83 8.05 15.29
C PHE A 114 12.51 6.95 16.12
N LYS A 115 13.09 5.92 15.47
CA LYS A 115 13.86 4.86 16.14
C LYS A 115 15.04 5.40 16.95
N GLN A 116 15.70 6.45 16.45
CA GLN A 116 16.79 7.16 17.14
C GLN A 116 16.30 8.13 18.25
N LYS A 117 14.99 8.17 18.55
CA LYS A 117 14.36 9.07 19.55
C LYS A 117 14.60 10.56 19.28
N THR A 118 14.90 10.92 18.03
CA THR A 118 15.07 12.33 17.61
C THR A 118 13.75 13.01 17.22
N LEU A 119 12.68 12.23 17.16
CA LEU A 119 11.30 12.68 16.91
C LEU A 119 10.40 12.09 17.98
N THR A 120 9.46 12.90 18.46
CA THR A 120 8.35 12.39 19.27
C THR A 120 7.34 11.65 18.37
N LEU A 121 6.52 10.78 18.97
CA LEU A 121 5.50 10.01 18.24
C LEU A 121 4.51 10.93 17.49
N ASP A 122 4.07 12.01 18.14
CA ASP A 122 3.15 12.99 17.54
C ASP A 122 3.77 13.69 16.31
N GLU A 123 5.03 14.09 16.39
CA GLU A 123 5.74 14.69 15.25
C GLU A 123 5.97 13.70 14.10
N TYR A 124 6.27 12.45 14.43
CA TYR A 124 6.41 11.37 13.45
C TYR A 124 5.09 11.15 12.70
N LEU A 125 3.99 10.95 13.45
CA LEU A 125 2.66 10.72 12.88
C LEU A 125 2.19 11.90 12.02
N LYS A 126 2.37 13.15 12.47
CA LYS A 126 2.04 14.34 11.66
C LYS A 126 2.80 14.38 10.34
N LYS A 127 4.11 14.09 10.35
CA LYS A 127 4.94 14.11 9.13
C LYS A 127 4.61 12.97 8.17
N VAL A 128 4.31 11.78 8.70
CA VAL A 128 3.85 10.63 7.91
C VAL A 128 2.48 10.95 7.27
N MET A 129 1.53 11.48 8.03
CA MET A 129 0.23 11.88 7.51
C MET A 129 0.34 12.92 6.40
N GLN A 130 1.21 13.94 6.54
CA GLN A 130 1.47 14.91 5.47
C GLN A 130 2.03 14.26 4.20
N LEU A 131 2.94 13.29 4.33
CA LEU A 131 3.50 12.57 3.17
C LEU A 131 2.47 11.68 2.46
N ILE A 132 1.49 11.15 3.18
CA ILE A 132 0.43 10.28 2.64
C ILE A 132 -0.74 11.12 2.09
N ALA A 133 -1.16 12.18 2.78
CA ALA A 133 -2.33 13.00 2.40
C ALA A 133 -2.18 13.71 1.05
N ILE A 134 -0.94 13.99 0.62
CA ILE A 134 -0.63 14.56 -0.71
C ILE A 134 -1.04 13.61 -1.86
N GLN A 135 -1.43 12.36 -1.58
CA GLN A 135 -1.83 11.35 -2.57
C GLN A 135 -3.29 11.42 -3.03
N LYS A 136 -4.16 12.25 -2.43
CA LYS A 136 -5.61 12.26 -2.71
C LYS A 136 -6.07 13.07 -3.95
N TYR A 137 -5.17 13.41 -4.88
CA TYR A 137 -5.51 14.15 -6.11
C TYR A 137 -4.84 13.54 -7.34
#